data_AF-A0A931QHW7-F1
#
_entry.id   AF-A0A931QHW7-F1
#
_cell.length_a   1.000
_cell.length_b   1.000
_cell.length_c   1.000
_cell.angle_alpha   90.00
_cell.angle_beta   90.00
_cell.angle_gamma   90.00
#
_symmetry.space_group_name_H-M   'P 1'
#
loop_
_entity.id
_entity.type
_entity.pdbx_description
1 polymer ?
#
loop_
_entity_poly.entity_id
_entity_poly.type
_entity_poly.pdbx_seq_one_letter_code
_entity_poly.pdbx_strand_id
1 'polypeptide(L)'
;MLATLIIWAYSFALFYIYGWGGLIFLRKIFQLQDEPPVSGPVIVVAGMAILTTLASFLSLFIPLGRLAAILILIGGILIAITTRPWKKTRLPAYHFLVWVLLAAAGLTTLENAIHAPTNSDTALYHAQAIRWIESFRVVPGLANLHNRLGFNSSWFVLNAAFSFAFLGIQSFHLMNSVIMLVGLFYFSQGLQNILQRKITTSSIAKTVLFFLSLYLYGNDIASPSTDLPATLLTWMVSILLLEKLESRGIQFDIFSVVIFLLAIFALTVKLSVLPLAVIAFLVVLQQIRIKDSVRTLRLVGLGLLVLLPWLVRNVILSGYLVFPVSQIDIFGFDWKYPRENADANRLAIIWFARFPGKNWSDFVGLSFNAWVPQWFNGLSFIQRNLFSVAIMSPLILVLFMKERGLRLFKQFFLPYFVN
;
A
#
# COMPACT_ATOMS: atom_id res chain seq x y z
N MET A 1 20.66 -8.09 12.99
CA MET A 1 20.51 -9.09 11.90
C MET A 1 19.64 -10.29 12.30
N LEU A 2 20.01 -11.10 13.29
CA LEU A 2 19.23 -12.30 13.65
C LEU A 2 17.77 -11.98 14.03
N ALA A 3 17.55 -10.98 14.87
CA ALA A 3 16.20 -10.51 15.22
C ALA A 3 15.38 -10.11 13.98
N THR A 4 16.00 -9.40 13.04
CA THR A 4 15.38 -9.01 11.75
C THR A 4 14.92 -10.22 10.96
N LEU A 5 15.77 -11.25 10.82
CA LEU A 5 15.43 -12.49 10.10
C LEU A 5 14.27 -13.24 10.77
N ILE A 6 14.25 -13.30 12.11
CA ILE A 6 13.16 -13.92 12.87
C ILE A 6 11.85 -13.16 12.65
N ILE A 7 11.88 -11.83 12.76
CA ILE A 7 10.70 -10.98 12.57
C ILE A 7 10.20 -11.07 11.12
N TRP A 8 11.09 -11.13 10.14
CA TRP A 8 10.72 -11.36 8.75
C TRP A 8 10.01 -12.70 8.58
N ALA A 9 10.61 -13.80 9.07
CA ALA A 9 10.00 -15.13 8.97
C ALA A 9 8.61 -15.17 9.63
N TYR A 10 8.48 -14.58 10.82
CA TYR A 10 7.20 -14.44 11.51
C TYR A 10 6.18 -13.63 10.70
N SER A 11 6.60 -12.48 10.16
CA SER A 11 5.73 -11.59 9.37
C SER A 11 5.28 -12.27 8.09
N PHE A 12 6.19 -12.89 7.33
CA PHE A 12 5.86 -13.63 6.11
C PHE A 12 4.90 -14.78 6.39
N ALA A 13 5.13 -15.55 7.46
CA ALA A 13 4.26 -16.67 7.82
C ALA A 13 2.84 -16.16 8.12
N LEU A 14 2.69 -15.14 8.97
CA LEU A 14 1.37 -14.60 9.30
C LEU A 14 0.69 -13.95 8.10
N PHE A 15 1.38 -13.10 7.35
CA PHE A 15 0.81 -12.49 6.14
C PHE A 15 0.40 -13.55 5.13
N TYR A 16 1.19 -14.61 4.92
CA TYR A 16 0.81 -15.69 4.03
C TYR A 16 -0.42 -16.45 4.54
N ILE A 17 -0.49 -16.80 5.83
CA ILE A 17 -1.61 -17.53 6.43
C ILE A 17 -2.91 -16.71 6.36
N TYR A 18 -2.88 -15.45 6.79
CA TYR A 18 -4.05 -14.56 6.74
C TYR A 18 -4.47 -14.25 5.30
N GLY A 19 -3.51 -14.07 4.39
CA GLY A 19 -3.79 -13.90 2.97
C GLY A 19 -4.44 -15.12 2.36
N TRP A 20 -3.92 -16.32 2.66
CA TRP A 20 -4.45 -17.58 2.17
C TRP A 20 -5.90 -17.82 2.65
N GLY A 21 -6.12 -17.71 3.97
CA GLY A 21 -7.45 -17.86 4.55
C GLY A 21 -8.42 -16.79 4.05
N GLY A 22 -7.96 -15.54 3.95
CA GLY A 22 -8.73 -14.43 3.41
C GLY A 22 -9.15 -14.65 1.96
N LEU A 23 -8.26 -15.14 1.11
CA LEU A 23 -8.58 -15.44 -0.29
C LEU A 23 -9.56 -16.61 -0.43
N ILE A 24 -9.46 -17.65 0.40
CA ILE A 24 -10.47 -18.72 0.45
C ILE A 24 -11.84 -18.14 0.81
N PHE A 25 -11.88 -17.29 1.84
CA PHE A 25 -13.11 -16.64 2.28
C PHE A 25 -13.70 -15.72 1.21
N LEU A 26 -12.87 -14.89 0.57
CA LEU A 26 -13.29 -14.01 -0.53
C LEU A 26 -13.79 -14.81 -1.73
N ARG A 27 -13.14 -15.91 -2.11
CA ARG A 27 -13.65 -16.81 -3.17
C ARG A 27 -15.03 -17.35 -2.85
N LYS A 28 -15.27 -17.73 -1.58
CA LYS A 28 -16.59 -18.19 -1.14
C LYS A 28 -17.62 -17.07 -1.20
N ILE A 29 -17.31 -15.88 -0.69
CA ILE A 29 -18.20 -14.71 -0.71
C ILE A 29 -18.56 -14.32 -2.14
N PHE A 30 -17.59 -14.25 -3.05
CA PHE A 30 -17.81 -13.78 -4.42
C PHE A 30 -18.22 -14.90 -5.40
N GLN A 31 -18.32 -16.15 -4.93
CA GLN A 31 -18.64 -17.35 -5.73
C GLN A 31 -17.62 -17.59 -6.87
N LEU A 32 -16.33 -17.55 -6.52
CA LEU A 32 -15.18 -17.66 -7.43
C LEU A 32 -14.30 -18.88 -7.08
N GLN A 33 -14.92 -20.03 -6.83
CA GLN A 33 -14.26 -21.21 -6.24
C GLN A 33 -13.27 -21.87 -7.21
N ASP A 34 -13.60 -21.90 -8.51
CA ASP A 34 -12.82 -22.58 -9.55
C ASP A 34 -11.68 -21.72 -10.14
N GLU A 35 -11.49 -20.51 -9.64
CA GLU A 35 -10.44 -19.63 -10.14
C GLU A 35 -9.03 -20.20 -9.87
N PRO A 36 -8.08 -20.07 -10.79
CA PRO A 36 -6.70 -20.52 -10.58
C PRO A 36 -6.04 -19.81 -9.38
N PRO A 37 -4.98 -20.40 -8.81
CA PRO A 37 -4.31 -19.85 -7.64
C PRO A 37 -3.69 -18.48 -7.92
N VAL A 38 -3.70 -17.64 -6.88
CA VAL A 38 -3.01 -16.34 -6.86
C VAL A 38 -1.53 -16.59 -6.49
N SER A 39 -0.61 -15.77 -7.01
CA SER A 39 0.82 -15.96 -6.74
C SER A 39 1.17 -15.70 -5.27
N GLY A 40 2.20 -16.39 -4.76
CA GLY A 40 2.65 -16.29 -3.37
C GLY A 40 2.81 -14.85 -2.84
N PRO A 41 3.53 -13.96 -3.54
CA PRO A 41 3.68 -12.57 -3.10
C PRO A 41 2.36 -11.82 -3.00
N VAL A 42 1.43 -12.03 -3.93
CA VAL A 42 0.12 -11.38 -3.91
C VAL A 42 -0.73 -11.91 -2.75
N ILE A 43 -0.61 -13.19 -2.41
CA ILE A 43 -1.21 -13.75 -1.18
C ILE A 43 -0.65 -13.02 0.05
N VAL A 44 0.67 -12.84 0.13
CA VAL A 44 1.31 -12.14 1.26
C VAL A 44 0.84 -10.69 1.38
N VAL A 45 0.80 -9.91 0.29
CA VAL A 45 0.32 -8.51 0.37
C VAL A 45 -1.18 -8.44 0.68
N ALA A 46 -2.00 -9.35 0.16
CA ALA A 46 -3.41 -9.43 0.54
C ALA A 46 -3.57 -9.72 2.04
N GLY A 47 -2.76 -10.63 2.60
CA GLY A 47 -2.73 -10.88 4.03
C GLY A 47 -2.23 -9.73 4.86
N MET A 48 -1.25 -8.96 4.36
CA MET A 48 -0.80 -7.71 4.97
C MET A 48 -1.93 -6.69 5.05
N ALA A 49 -2.72 -6.52 3.98
CA ALA A 49 -3.89 -5.64 3.98
C ALA A 49 -4.96 -6.08 4.99
N ILE A 50 -5.25 -7.39 5.04
CA ILE A 50 -6.22 -7.98 5.98
C ILE A 50 -5.75 -7.79 7.43
N LEU A 51 -4.48 -8.11 7.73
CA LEU A 51 -3.93 -7.98 9.07
C LEU A 51 -3.83 -6.53 9.52
N THR A 52 -3.49 -5.61 8.61
CA THR A 52 -3.50 -4.17 8.93
C THR A 52 -4.91 -3.69 9.24
N THR A 53 -5.91 -4.17 8.51
CA THR A 53 -7.32 -3.86 8.77
C THR A 53 -7.74 -4.36 10.16
N LEU A 54 -7.42 -5.63 10.49
CA LEU A 54 -7.67 -6.21 11.80
C LEU A 54 -6.97 -5.42 12.92
N ALA A 55 -5.68 -5.11 12.75
CA ALA A 55 -4.91 -4.32 13.71
C ALA A 55 -5.47 -2.91 13.88
N SER A 56 -6.00 -2.30 12.81
CA SER A 56 -6.64 -0.99 12.88
C SER A 56 -7.92 -1.04 13.73
N PHE A 57 -8.73 -2.09 13.60
CA PHE A 57 -9.87 -2.32 14.49
C PHE A 57 -9.43 -2.54 15.94
N LEU A 58 -8.44 -3.41 16.18
CA LEU A 58 -7.93 -3.66 17.53
C LEU A 58 -7.44 -2.38 18.20
N SER A 59 -6.74 -1.51 17.45
CA SER A 59 -6.18 -0.26 17.97
C SER A 59 -7.22 0.72 18.52
N LEU A 60 -8.49 0.60 18.12
CA LEU A 60 -9.59 1.41 18.66
C LEU A 60 -9.87 1.08 20.14
N PHE A 61 -9.62 -0.16 20.53
CA PHE A 61 -10.03 -0.70 21.83
C PHE A 61 -8.84 -1.01 22.74
N ILE A 62 -7.73 -1.47 22.17
CA ILE A 62 -6.54 -1.90 22.92
C ILE A 62 -5.26 -1.31 22.32
N PRO A 63 -4.21 -1.10 23.12
CA PRO A 63 -2.88 -0.83 22.59
C PRO A 63 -2.37 -2.00 21.75
N LEU A 64 -1.61 -1.73 20.69
CA LEU A 64 -1.00 -2.76 19.85
C LEU A 64 0.30 -3.30 20.47
N GLY A 65 0.18 -3.79 21.69
CA GLY A 65 1.25 -4.47 22.44
C GLY A 65 1.07 -5.99 22.48
N ARG A 66 1.44 -6.59 23.62
CA ARG A 66 1.45 -8.06 23.80
C ARG A 66 0.11 -8.72 23.53
N LEU A 67 -0.99 -8.16 24.04
CA LEU A 67 -2.33 -8.74 23.89
C LEU A 67 -2.74 -8.80 22.41
N ALA A 68 -2.54 -7.72 21.66
CA ALA A 68 -2.85 -7.68 20.24
C ALA A 68 -2.02 -8.72 19.45
N ALA A 69 -0.72 -8.85 19.75
CA ALA A 69 0.13 -9.86 19.14
C ALA A 69 -0.34 -11.31 19.41
N ILE A 70 -0.79 -11.60 20.64
CA ILE A 70 -1.36 -12.91 21.00
C ILE A 70 -2.64 -13.18 20.21
N LEU A 71 -3.56 -12.21 20.12
CA LEU A 71 -4.82 -12.35 19.38
C LEU A 71 -4.57 -12.60 17.89
N ILE A 72 -3.63 -11.86 17.29
CA ILE A 72 -3.21 -12.07 15.89
C ILE A 72 -2.59 -13.46 15.71
N LEU A 73 -1.76 -13.91 16.64
CA LEU A 73 -1.14 -15.23 16.56
C LEU A 73 -2.18 -16.35 16.68
N ILE A 74 -3.12 -16.26 17.61
CA ILE A 74 -4.22 -17.23 17.79
C ILE A 74 -5.06 -17.30 16.52
N GLY A 75 -5.46 -16.15 15.97
CA GLY A 75 -6.21 -16.10 14.71
C GLY A 75 -5.44 -16.75 13.56
N GLY A 76 -4.14 -16.48 13.46
CA GLY A 76 -3.25 -17.13 12.50
C GLY A 76 -3.22 -18.65 12.66
N ILE A 77 -3.03 -19.16 13.88
CA ILE A 77 -3.03 -20.60 14.18
C ILE A 77 -4.35 -21.25 13.79
N LEU A 78 -5.50 -20.64 14.12
CA LEU A 78 -6.82 -21.16 13.75
C LEU A 78 -7.00 -21.23 12.22
N ILE A 79 -6.61 -20.19 11.50
CA ILE A 79 -6.63 -20.19 10.02
C ILE A 79 -5.71 -21.28 9.47
N ALA A 80 -4.51 -21.42 10.05
CA ALA A 80 -3.52 -22.38 9.63
C ALA A 80 -4.01 -23.84 9.79
N ILE A 81 -4.62 -24.17 10.93
CA ILE A 81 -5.17 -25.50 11.23
C ILE A 81 -6.34 -25.85 10.28
N THR A 82 -7.23 -24.88 10.04
CA THR A 82 -8.45 -25.08 9.23
C THR A 82 -8.16 -25.11 7.73
N THR A 83 -7.24 -24.29 7.25
CA THR A 83 -6.98 -24.16 5.80
C THR A 83 -5.75 -24.94 5.32
N ARG A 84 -4.85 -25.32 6.22
CA ARG A 84 -3.64 -26.12 5.99
C ARG A 84 -2.85 -25.64 4.76
N PRO A 85 -2.45 -24.35 4.71
CA PRO A 85 -1.88 -23.73 3.52
C PRO A 85 -0.64 -24.46 2.99
N TRP A 86 0.20 -24.98 3.89
CA TRP A 86 1.43 -25.72 3.56
C TRP A 86 1.22 -26.95 2.66
N LYS A 87 0.02 -27.55 2.64
CA LYS A 87 -0.27 -28.68 1.73
C LYS A 87 -0.36 -28.26 0.26
N LYS A 88 -0.63 -26.98 -0.01
CA LYS A 88 -0.78 -26.43 -1.36
C LYS A 88 0.35 -25.46 -1.71
N THR A 89 1.14 -25.01 -0.74
CA THR A 89 2.32 -24.18 -0.97
C THR A 89 3.41 -24.99 -1.67
N ARG A 90 3.91 -24.47 -2.79
CA ARG A 90 5.10 -25.00 -3.46
C ARG A 90 6.09 -23.87 -3.67
N LEU A 91 7.38 -24.16 -3.48
CA LEU A 91 8.42 -23.22 -3.87
C LEU A 91 8.38 -23.05 -5.39
N PRO A 92 8.53 -21.83 -5.91
CA PRO A 92 8.57 -21.64 -7.35
C PRO A 92 9.86 -22.21 -7.94
N ALA A 93 9.73 -22.85 -9.10
CA ALA A 93 10.88 -23.34 -9.87
C ALA A 93 11.50 -22.19 -10.69
N TYR A 94 12.18 -21.27 -10.01
CA TYR A 94 12.90 -20.17 -10.66
C TYR A 94 14.25 -20.61 -11.22
N HIS A 95 14.68 -19.92 -12.28
CA HIS A 95 16.01 -20.05 -12.85
C HIS A 95 17.07 -19.66 -11.81
N PHE A 96 18.23 -20.32 -11.81
CA PHE A 96 19.29 -20.09 -10.84
C PHE A 96 19.67 -18.60 -10.72
N LEU A 97 19.81 -17.90 -11.84
CA LEU A 97 20.10 -16.45 -11.86
C LEU A 97 19.07 -15.60 -11.11
N VAL A 98 17.78 -15.97 -11.15
CA VAL A 98 16.72 -15.26 -10.43
C VAL A 98 16.88 -15.47 -8.92
N TRP A 99 17.24 -16.68 -8.49
CA TRP A 99 17.55 -16.95 -7.09
C TRP A 99 18.79 -16.19 -6.60
N VAL A 100 19.85 -16.11 -7.41
CA VAL A 100 21.04 -15.32 -7.09
C VAL A 100 20.68 -13.84 -6.92
N LEU A 101 19.90 -13.28 -7.83
CA LEU A 101 19.44 -11.88 -7.74
C LEU A 101 18.55 -11.64 -6.52
N LEU A 102 17.63 -12.56 -6.21
CA LEU A 102 16.80 -12.46 -5.00
C LEU A 102 17.64 -12.56 -3.72
N ALA A 103 18.66 -13.43 -3.70
CA ALA A 103 19.56 -13.54 -2.55
C ALA A 103 20.38 -12.26 -2.37
N ALA A 104 20.94 -11.70 -3.44
CA ALA A 104 21.67 -10.43 -3.40
C ALA A 104 20.76 -9.29 -2.93
N ALA A 105 19.57 -9.14 -3.52
CA ALA A 105 18.60 -8.12 -3.13
C ALA A 105 18.09 -8.30 -1.69
N GLY A 106 17.94 -9.55 -1.23
CA GLY A 106 17.59 -9.88 0.15
C GLY A 106 18.67 -9.48 1.14
N LEU A 107 19.94 -9.73 0.82
CA LEU A 107 21.09 -9.30 1.63
C LEU A 107 21.20 -7.77 1.68
N THR A 108 21.05 -7.09 0.54
CA THR A 108 21.02 -5.62 0.48
C THR A 108 19.85 -5.05 1.28
N THR A 109 18.67 -5.68 1.23
CA THR A 109 17.52 -5.26 2.04
C THR A 109 17.76 -5.49 3.52
N LEU A 110 18.43 -6.58 3.89
CA LEU A 110 18.77 -6.90 5.29
C LEU A 110 19.76 -5.90 5.86
N GLU A 111 20.80 -5.59 5.09
CA GLU A 111 21.82 -4.62 5.45
C GLU A 111 21.22 -3.21 5.58
N ASN A 112 20.40 -2.78 4.62
CA ASN A 112 19.70 -1.50 4.74
C ASN A 112 18.69 -1.45 5.89
N ALA A 113 18.02 -2.56 6.22
CA ALA A 113 17.01 -2.59 7.29
C ALA A 113 17.58 -2.47 8.70
N ILE A 114 18.88 -2.71 8.90
CA ILE A 114 19.53 -2.61 10.21
C ILE A 114 20.26 -1.29 10.44
N HIS A 115 20.39 -0.47 9.39
CA HIS A 115 20.97 0.87 9.50
C HIS A 115 20.08 1.84 10.25
N ALA A 116 20.67 2.97 10.66
CA ALA A 116 19.91 4.07 11.23
C ALA A 116 18.89 4.61 10.19
N PRO A 117 17.67 4.97 10.63
CA PRO A 117 16.70 5.61 9.75
C PRO A 117 17.28 6.88 9.11
N THR A 118 17.21 6.96 7.79
CA THR A 118 17.72 8.07 6.98
C THR A 118 16.68 9.16 6.75
N ASN A 119 15.39 8.81 6.85
CA ASN A 119 14.30 9.73 6.60
C ASN A 119 14.07 10.59 7.85
N SER A 120 14.20 11.92 7.68
CA SER A 120 14.05 12.91 8.75
C SER A 120 12.69 12.84 9.45
N ASP A 121 11.62 12.45 8.73
CA ASP A 121 10.30 12.30 9.30
C ASP A 121 10.22 11.21 10.38
N THR A 122 11.17 10.25 10.36
CA THR A 122 11.24 9.18 11.37
C THR A 122 11.42 9.76 12.76
N ALA A 123 12.39 10.68 12.90
CA ALA A 123 12.68 11.36 14.15
C ALA A 123 11.60 12.40 14.50
N LEU A 124 11.00 13.02 13.48
CA LEU A 124 9.98 14.04 13.66
C LEU A 124 8.63 13.48 14.16
N TYR A 125 8.14 12.37 13.59
CA TYR A 125 6.86 11.81 14.01
C TYR A 125 6.63 10.32 13.75
N HIS A 126 7.28 9.65 12.79
CA HIS A 126 6.91 8.25 12.50
C HIS A 126 7.12 7.34 13.72
N ALA A 127 8.30 7.40 14.33
CA ALA A 127 8.62 6.58 15.50
C ALA A 127 7.72 6.93 16.71
N GLN A 128 7.42 8.22 16.88
CA GLN A 128 6.56 8.70 17.97
C GLN A 128 5.11 8.23 17.77
N ALA A 129 4.58 8.34 16.55
CA ALA A 129 3.25 7.86 16.20
C ALA A 129 3.11 6.35 16.41
N ILE A 130 4.10 5.56 15.98
CA ILE A 130 4.14 4.11 16.23
C ILE A 130 4.14 3.84 17.73
N ARG A 131 4.98 4.55 18.51
CA ARG A 131 5.06 4.37 19.96
C ARG A 131 3.75 4.67 20.69
N TRP A 132 3.00 5.67 20.25
CA TRP A 132 1.66 5.95 20.78
C TRP A 132 0.69 4.79 20.55
N ILE A 133 0.72 4.18 19.36
CA ILE A 133 -0.15 3.05 18.99
C ILE A 133 0.21 1.77 19.78
N GLU A 134 1.51 1.57 20.06
CA GLU A 134 1.98 0.46 20.90
C GLU A 134 1.53 0.57 22.35
N SER A 135 1.46 1.81 22.86
CA SER A 135 1.31 2.09 24.30
C SER A 135 -0.14 2.36 24.68
N PHE A 136 -0.94 2.89 23.76
CA PHE A 136 -2.32 3.31 24.02
C PHE A 136 -3.27 2.83 22.92
N ARG A 137 -4.54 2.60 23.29
CA ARG A 137 -5.63 2.65 22.31
C ARG A 137 -5.70 4.04 21.70
N VAL A 138 -6.40 4.18 20.59
CA VAL A 138 -6.52 5.48 19.89
C VAL A 138 -7.03 6.56 20.85
N VAL A 139 -6.24 7.63 20.99
CA VAL A 139 -6.44 8.70 21.98
C VAL A 139 -7.24 9.85 21.37
N PRO A 140 -8.39 10.24 21.95
CA PRO A 140 -9.15 11.40 21.50
C PRO A 140 -8.30 12.68 21.49
N GLY A 141 -8.28 13.38 20.36
CA GLY A 141 -7.65 14.70 20.25
C GLY A 141 -6.12 14.70 20.31
N LEU A 142 -5.45 13.56 20.07
CA LEU A 142 -3.98 13.47 20.09
C LEU A 142 -3.30 14.49 19.14
N ALA A 143 -3.97 14.90 18.07
CA ALA A 143 -3.50 15.96 17.18
C ALA A 143 -3.27 17.31 17.90
N ASN A 144 -3.98 17.60 19.00
CA ASN A 144 -3.80 18.82 19.78
C ASN A 144 -2.51 18.83 20.60
N LEU A 145 -1.97 17.65 20.95
CA LEU A 145 -0.67 17.57 21.61
C LEU A 145 0.45 17.93 20.64
N HIS A 146 0.39 17.34 19.44
CA HIS A 146 1.27 17.69 18.32
C HIS A 146 0.57 17.31 17.02
N ASN A 147 0.45 18.25 16.08
CA ASN A 147 -0.32 18.09 14.84
C ASN A 147 0.00 16.80 14.07
N ARG A 148 1.30 16.45 13.94
CA ARG A 148 1.77 15.26 13.23
C ARG A 148 1.29 13.93 13.84
N LEU A 149 0.92 13.89 15.13
CA LEU A 149 0.32 12.70 15.74
C LEU A 149 -1.14 12.48 15.29
N GLY A 150 -1.75 13.49 14.67
CA GLY A 150 -3.02 13.36 13.95
C GLY A 150 -2.89 12.69 12.58
N PHE A 151 -1.67 12.50 12.05
CA PHE A 151 -1.48 11.83 10.76
C PHE A 151 -1.70 10.32 10.88
N ASN A 152 -2.90 9.92 10.48
CA ASN A 152 -3.36 8.54 10.63
C ASN A 152 -3.00 7.68 9.41
N SER A 153 -1.78 7.14 9.35
CA SER A 153 -1.45 6.10 8.37
C SER A 153 -1.70 4.70 8.94
N SER A 154 -2.39 3.85 8.18
CA SER A 154 -2.51 2.42 8.53
C SER A 154 -1.16 1.71 8.52
N TRP A 155 -0.15 2.27 7.87
CA TRP A 155 1.20 1.73 7.89
C TRP A 155 1.88 1.83 9.27
N PHE A 156 1.59 2.90 10.03
CA PHE A 156 2.07 3.01 11.41
C PHE A 156 1.39 1.99 12.32
N VAL A 157 0.12 1.67 12.06
CA VAL A 157 -0.61 0.61 12.76
C VAL A 157 0.04 -0.75 12.52
N LEU A 158 0.38 -1.04 11.26
CA LEU A 158 1.06 -2.29 10.92
C LEU A 158 2.46 -2.38 11.57
N ASN A 159 3.23 -1.30 11.54
CA ASN A 159 4.52 -1.26 12.23
C ASN A 159 4.37 -1.50 13.73
N ALA A 160 3.41 -0.86 14.41
CA ALA A 160 3.15 -1.09 15.83
C ALA A 160 2.76 -2.54 16.14
N ALA A 161 1.89 -3.16 15.31
CA ALA A 161 1.47 -4.54 15.49
C ALA A 161 2.62 -5.55 15.39
N PHE A 162 3.67 -5.24 14.61
CA PHE A 162 4.83 -6.10 14.38
C PHE A 162 6.12 -5.56 15.01
N SER A 163 6.03 -4.58 15.91
CA SER A 163 7.22 -3.94 16.48
C SER A 163 7.84 -4.70 17.65
N PHE A 164 7.09 -5.60 18.29
CA PHE A 164 7.52 -6.33 19.48
C PHE A 164 8.00 -5.44 20.65
N ALA A 165 7.58 -4.17 20.70
CA ALA A 165 8.02 -3.23 21.74
C ALA A 165 7.70 -3.70 23.18
N PHE A 166 6.70 -4.58 23.34
CA PHE A 166 6.33 -5.20 24.62
C PHE A 166 7.36 -6.19 25.19
N LEU A 167 8.40 -6.54 24.42
CA LEU A 167 9.55 -7.32 24.90
C LEU A 167 10.52 -6.48 25.73
N GLY A 168 10.41 -5.15 25.70
CA GLY A 168 11.29 -4.24 26.46
C GLY A 168 12.70 -4.10 25.91
N ILE A 169 13.01 -4.72 24.77
CA ILE A 169 14.32 -4.62 24.10
C ILE A 169 14.40 -3.31 23.30
N GLN A 170 13.57 -3.21 22.27
CA GLN A 170 13.37 -2.02 21.44
C GLN A 170 12.08 -2.19 20.61
N SER A 171 11.66 -1.12 19.94
CA SER A 171 10.60 -1.19 18.92
C SER A 171 11.21 -1.45 17.53
N PHE A 172 10.84 -2.56 16.89
CA PHE A 172 11.38 -2.98 15.60
C PHE A 172 10.50 -2.49 14.43
N HIS A 173 10.97 -1.49 13.68
CA HIS A 173 10.22 -0.89 12.57
C HIS A 173 10.55 -1.53 11.19
N LEU A 174 10.24 -2.82 11.03
CA LEU A 174 10.73 -3.61 9.88
C LEU A 174 9.75 -3.72 8.70
N MET A 175 8.55 -3.16 8.77
CA MET A 175 7.52 -3.42 7.74
C MET A 175 7.91 -2.92 6.35
N ASN A 176 8.72 -1.86 6.28
CA ASN A 176 9.28 -1.36 5.01
C ASN A 176 10.18 -2.39 4.33
N SER A 177 11.09 -3.00 5.08
CA SER A 177 11.90 -4.10 4.56
C SER A 177 11.06 -5.32 4.14
N VAL A 178 9.99 -5.64 4.88
CA VAL A 178 9.11 -6.76 4.54
C VAL A 178 8.39 -6.50 3.21
N ILE A 179 7.74 -5.35 3.02
CA ILE A 179 7.06 -5.05 1.76
C ILE A 179 8.04 -4.91 0.58
N MET A 180 9.25 -4.39 0.83
CA MET A 180 10.32 -4.38 -0.18
C MET A 180 10.62 -5.79 -0.66
N LEU A 181 10.86 -6.75 0.24
CA LEU A 181 11.11 -8.14 -0.13
C LEU A 181 9.94 -8.79 -0.86
N VAL A 182 8.69 -8.52 -0.44
CA VAL A 182 7.50 -9.02 -1.15
C VAL A 182 7.45 -8.46 -2.58
N GLY A 183 7.70 -7.16 -2.73
CA GLY A 183 7.77 -6.47 -4.01
C GLY A 183 8.86 -7.07 -4.90
N LEU A 184 10.09 -7.22 -4.39
CA LEU A 184 11.21 -7.81 -5.11
C LEU A 184 10.91 -9.25 -5.59
N PHE A 185 10.29 -10.07 -4.74
CA PHE A 185 9.88 -11.42 -5.15
C PHE A 185 8.76 -11.40 -6.20
N TYR A 186 7.81 -10.46 -6.10
CA TYR A 186 6.77 -10.30 -7.12
C TYR A 186 7.35 -9.82 -8.46
N PHE A 187 8.29 -8.87 -8.42
CA PHE A 187 8.93 -8.28 -9.58
C PHE A 187 9.94 -9.22 -10.26
N SER A 188 10.60 -10.10 -9.50
CA SER A 188 11.52 -11.10 -10.07
C SER A 188 10.83 -12.11 -11.01
N GLN A 189 9.50 -12.28 -10.87
CA GLN A 189 8.68 -13.04 -11.82
C GLN A 189 8.78 -12.50 -13.25
N GLY A 190 9.02 -11.19 -13.42
CA GLY A 190 9.25 -10.59 -14.73
C GLY A 190 10.47 -11.19 -15.41
N LEU A 191 11.60 -11.19 -14.72
CA LEU A 191 12.84 -11.76 -15.24
C LEU A 191 12.70 -13.27 -15.48
N GLN A 192 12.05 -13.98 -14.57
CA GLN A 192 11.74 -15.40 -14.74
C GLN A 192 10.96 -15.66 -16.03
N ASN A 193 9.93 -14.87 -16.31
CA ASN A 193 9.11 -15.01 -17.51
C ASN A 193 9.92 -14.71 -18.78
N ILE A 194 10.77 -13.68 -18.76
CA ILE A 194 11.66 -13.33 -19.88
C ILE A 194 12.65 -14.45 -20.18
N LEU A 195 13.29 -15.02 -19.15
CA LEU A 195 14.20 -16.16 -19.29
C LEU A 195 13.49 -17.41 -19.85
N GLN A 196 12.20 -17.57 -19.55
CA GLN A 196 11.34 -18.62 -20.13
C GLN A 196 10.75 -18.26 -21.50
N ARG A 197 11.18 -17.16 -22.13
CA ARG A 197 10.66 -16.65 -23.41
C ARG A 197 9.17 -16.29 -23.40
N LYS A 198 8.59 -16.02 -22.23
CA LYS A 198 7.19 -15.57 -22.03
C LYS A 198 7.14 -14.05 -21.85
N ILE A 199 7.60 -13.32 -22.87
CA ILE A 199 7.74 -11.86 -22.79
C ILE A 199 6.37 -11.19 -22.95
N THR A 200 5.93 -10.51 -21.90
CA THR A 200 4.74 -9.65 -21.85
C THR A 200 5.12 -8.24 -21.38
N THR A 201 4.24 -7.25 -21.56
CA THR A 201 4.48 -5.90 -21.05
C THR A 201 4.61 -5.92 -19.53
N SER A 202 3.79 -6.71 -18.84
CA SER A 202 3.93 -6.92 -17.39
C SER A 202 5.28 -7.53 -17.00
N SER A 203 5.83 -8.47 -17.77
CA SER A 203 7.13 -9.10 -17.46
C SER A 203 8.30 -8.11 -17.57
N ILE A 204 8.26 -7.23 -18.58
CA ILE A 204 9.26 -6.17 -18.77
C ILE A 204 9.15 -5.16 -17.64
N ALA A 205 7.93 -4.68 -17.37
CA ALA A 205 7.69 -3.69 -16.33
C ALA A 205 8.11 -4.21 -14.95
N LYS A 206 7.76 -5.45 -14.60
CA LYS A 206 8.23 -6.12 -13.38
C LYS A 206 9.76 -6.14 -13.29
N THR A 207 10.45 -6.50 -14.37
CA THR A 207 11.92 -6.55 -14.39
C THR A 207 12.54 -5.17 -14.15
N VAL A 208 12.02 -4.12 -14.79
CA VAL A 208 12.47 -2.74 -14.58
C VAL A 208 12.20 -2.30 -13.13
N LEU A 209 11.00 -2.57 -12.62
CA LEU A 209 10.59 -2.19 -11.27
C LEU A 209 11.40 -2.91 -10.18
N PHE A 210 11.90 -4.12 -10.43
CA PHE A 210 12.82 -4.81 -9.52
C PHE A 210 14.08 -3.99 -9.24
N PHE A 211 14.73 -3.48 -10.30
CA PHE A 211 15.94 -2.66 -10.13
C PHE A 211 15.59 -1.25 -9.65
N LEU A 212 14.49 -0.68 -10.15
CA LEU A 212 14.07 0.66 -9.77
C LEU A 212 13.67 0.75 -8.29
N SER A 213 13.06 -0.29 -7.71
CA SER A 213 12.69 -0.31 -6.29
C SER A 213 13.92 -0.24 -5.38
N LEU A 214 14.97 -1.01 -5.68
CA LEU A 214 16.23 -0.97 -4.93
C LEU A 214 16.91 0.38 -5.09
N TYR A 215 16.96 0.90 -6.32
CA TYR A 215 17.62 2.16 -6.62
C TYR A 215 16.95 3.36 -5.93
N LEU A 216 15.63 3.47 -6.01
CA LEU A 216 14.90 4.63 -5.48
C LEU A 216 14.74 4.58 -3.96
N TYR A 217 14.57 3.39 -3.39
CA TYR A 217 14.12 3.27 -2.00
C TYR A 217 15.04 2.44 -1.10
N GLY A 218 16.19 1.97 -1.58
CA GLY A 218 17.15 1.23 -0.75
C GLY A 218 17.47 1.94 0.56
N ASN A 219 17.70 3.25 0.50
CA ASN A 219 18.00 4.08 1.67
C ASN A 219 16.81 4.29 2.62
N ASP A 220 15.57 4.17 2.14
CA ASP A 220 14.34 4.40 2.93
C ASP A 220 13.89 3.16 3.71
N ILE A 221 14.52 1.99 3.48
CA ILE A 221 14.12 0.70 4.06
C ILE A 221 14.13 0.71 5.60
N ALA A 222 15.13 1.35 6.23
CA ALA A 222 15.25 1.46 7.69
C ALA A 222 14.21 2.38 8.33
N SER A 223 13.65 3.31 7.55
CA SER A 223 12.72 4.32 8.05
C SER A 223 11.29 3.81 7.91
N PRO A 224 10.41 3.89 8.91
CA PRO A 224 8.98 3.54 8.77
C PRO A 224 8.17 4.56 7.96
N SER A 225 8.75 5.08 6.87
CA SER A 225 8.12 6.02 5.95
C SER A 225 6.95 5.37 5.23
N THR A 226 5.93 6.18 4.94
CA THR A 226 4.73 5.80 4.20
C THR A 226 4.92 5.86 2.68
N ASP A 227 6.02 6.44 2.19
CA ASP A 227 6.30 6.58 0.75
C ASP A 227 6.63 5.26 0.08
N LEU A 228 7.60 4.51 0.62
CA LEU A 228 7.95 3.18 0.12
C LEU A 228 6.71 2.27 -0.05
N PRO A 229 5.91 1.99 1.00
CA PRO A 229 4.78 1.10 0.87
C PRO A 229 3.70 1.64 -0.08
N ALA A 230 3.45 2.95 -0.08
CA ALA A 230 2.51 3.57 -1.00
C ALA A 230 2.93 3.36 -2.46
N THR A 231 4.21 3.55 -2.78
CA THR A 231 4.74 3.36 -4.14
C THR A 231 4.73 1.89 -4.54
N LEU A 232 5.20 0.98 -3.68
CA LEU A 232 5.20 -0.45 -3.98
C LEU A 232 3.79 -0.99 -4.18
N LEU A 233 2.82 -0.60 -3.33
CA LEU A 233 1.41 -0.97 -3.52
C LEU A 233 0.86 -0.42 -4.84
N THR A 234 1.17 0.82 -5.18
CA THR A 234 0.76 1.44 -6.46
C THR A 234 1.29 0.65 -7.65
N TRP A 235 2.58 0.32 -7.64
CA TRP A 235 3.21 -0.47 -8.69
C TRP A 235 2.64 -1.89 -8.75
N MET A 236 2.49 -2.57 -7.62
CA MET A 236 1.93 -3.92 -7.57
C MET A 236 0.49 -3.97 -8.06
N VAL A 237 -0.37 -3.03 -7.65
CA VAL A 237 -1.77 -2.93 -8.13
C VAL A 237 -1.80 -2.68 -9.64
N SER A 238 -0.97 -1.77 -10.13
CA SER A 238 -0.91 -1.42 -11.55
C SER A 238 -0.45 -2.60 -12.42
N ILE A 239 0.59 -3.32 -11.95
CA ILE A 239 1.09 -4.52 -12.63
C ILE A 239 0.09 -5.67 -12.54
N LEU A 240 -0.58 -5.87 -11.41
CA LEU A 240 -1.58 -6.92 -11.24
C LEU A 240 -2.78 -6.69 -12.17
N LEU A 241 -3.20 -5.43 -12.35
CA LEU A 241 -4.18 -5.04 -13.36
C LEU A 241 -3.68 -5.36 -14.77
N LEU A 242 -2.44 -5.01 -15.10
CA LEU A 242 -1.85 -5.30 -16.42
C LEU A 242 -1.77 -6.81 -16.70
N GLU A 243 -1.29 -7.61 -15.74
CA GLU A 243 -1.25 -9.08 -15.84
C GLU A 243 -2.65 -9.66 -16.07
N LYS A 244 -3.64 -9.14 -15.34
CA LYS A 244 -5.03 -9.54 -15.53
C LYS A 244 -5.50 -9.23 -16.95
N LEU A 245 -5.26 -8.03 -17.46
CA LEU A 245 -5.67 -7.64 -18.81
C LEU A 245 -4.99 -8.48 -19.90
N GLU A 246 -3.71 -8.80 -19.73
CA GLU A 246 -2.94 -9.60 -20.69
C GLU A 246 -3.37 -11.08 -20.73
N SER A 247 -3.69 -11.67 -19.58
CA SER A 247 -3.88 -13.13 -19.46
C SER A 247 -5.32 -13.59 -19.26
N ARG A 248 -6.18 -12.75 -18.68
CA ARG A 248 -7.56 -13.09 -18.25
C ARG A 248 -8.61 -12.18 -18.87
N GLY A 249 -8.19 -11.06 -19.46
CA GLY A 249 -9.09 -10.03 -19.94
C GLY A 249 -9.87 -9.38 -18.79
N ILE A 250 -11.08 -8.92 -19.11
CA ILE A 250 -11.84 -7.95 -18.31
C ILE A 250 -12.86 -8.63 -17.40
N GLN A 251 -13.11 -9.93 -17.55
CA GLN A 251 -14.09 -10.66 -16.76
C GLN A 251 -13.81 -10.56 -15.26
N PHE A 252 -14.86 -10.41 -14.45
CA PHE A 252 -14.71 -10.32 -13.00
C PHE A 252 -14.24 -11.65 -12.42
N ASP A 253 -13.15 -11.62 -11.66
CA ASP A 253 -12.46 -12.78 -11.11
C ASP A 253 -11.84 -12.46 -9.74
N ILE A 254 -11.11 -13.41 -9.15
CA ILE A 254 -10.47 -13.21 -7.84
C ILE A 254 -9.42 -12.10 -7.87
N PHE A 255 -8.77 -11.88 -9.02
CA PHE A 255 -7.78 -10.80 -9.19
C PHE A 255 -8.46 -9.44 -9.12
N SER A 256 -9.68 -9.31 -9.63
CA SER A 256 -10.50 -8.09 -9.53
C SER A 256 -10.76 -7.71 -8.06
N VAL A 257 -11.09 -8.70 -7.23
CA VAL A 257 -11.31 -8.51 -5.78
C VAL A 257 -10.01 -8.13 -5.06
N VAL A 258 -8.89 -8.78 -5.41
CA VAL A 258 -7.58 -8.46 -4.81
C VAL A 258 -7.09 -7.07 -5.22
N ILE A 259 -7.21 -6.71 -6.49
CA ILE A 259 -6.89 -5.37 -6.99
C ILE A 259 -7.71 -4.33 -6.24
N PHE A 260 -9.02 -4.55 -6.07
CA PHE A 260 -9.88 -3.68 -5.28
C PHE A 260 -9.41 -3.56 -3.83
N LEU A 261 -9.17 -4.69 -3.15
CA LEU A 261 -8.70 -4.73 -1.76
C LEU A 261 -7.39 -3.94 -1.58
N LEU A 262 -6.40 -4.19 -2.44
CA LEU A 262 -5.09 -3.55 -2.35
C LEU A 262 -5.13 -2.06 -2.71
N ALA A 263 -5.97 -1.67 -3.68
CA ALA A 263 -6.19 -0.27 -4.02
C ALA A 263 -6.78 0.51 -2.84
N ILE A 264 -7.83 -0.04 -2.19
CA ILE A 264 -8.43 0.60 -1.01
C ILE A 264 -7.46 0.62 0.18
N PHE A 265 -6.72 -0.47 0.41
CA PHE A 265 -5.68 -0.52 1.44
C PHE A 265 -4.57 0.52 1.22
N ALA A 266 -4.14 0.73 -0.02
CA ALA A 266 -3.14 1.75 -0.33
C ALA A 266 -3.61 3.16 0.08
N LEU A 267 -4.90 3.47 -0.06
CA LEU A 267 -5.46 4.76 0.37
C LEU A 267 -5.34 4.99 1.89
N THR A 268 -5.48 3.93 2.70
CA THR A 268 -5.32 4.03 4.16
C THR A 268 -3.85 4.17 4.58
N VAL A 269 -2.92 3.72 3.72
CA VAL A 269 -1.48 3.94 3.91
C VAL A 269 -1.12 5.40 3.63
N LYS A 270 -1.54 5.94 2.48
CA LYS A 270 -1.22 7.33 2.11
C LYS A 270 -2.24 7.90 1.12
N LEU A 271 -2.81 9.05 1.42
CA LEU A 271 -3.81 9.70 0.55
C LEU A 271 -3.27 10.14 -0.82
N SER A 272 -1.96 10.32 -0.98
CA SER A 272 -1.38 10.70 -2.28
C SER A 272 -1.57 9.63 -3.36
N VAL A 273 -1.92 8.39 -2.99
CA VAL A 273 -2.28 7.32 -3.94
C VAL A 273 -3.76 7.31 -4.32
N LEU A 274 -4.50 8.40 -4.05
CA LEU A 274 -5.89 8.59 -4.45
C LEU A 274 -6.20 8.21 -5.91
N PRO A 275 -5.30 8.39 -6.90
CA PRO A 275 -5.54 7.89 -8.26
C PRO A 275 -5.86 6.38 -8.34
N LEU A 276 -5.36 5.55 -7.41
CA LEU A 276 -5.74 4.13 -7.34
C LEU A 276 -7.21 3.90 -6.98
N ALA A 277 -7.88 4.87 -6.34
CA ALA A 277 -9.31 4.80 -6.08
C ALA A 277 -10.12 4.70 -7.38
N VAL A 278 -9.60 5.24 -8.49
CA VAL A 278 -10.21 5.08 -9.82
C VAL A 278 -10.24 3.62 -10.22
N ILE A 279 -9.16 2.85 -9.99
CA ILE A 279 -9.13 1.41 -10.30
C ILE A 279 -10.17 0.67 -9.45
N ALA A 280 -10.23 0.94 -8.15
CA ALA A 280 -11.23 0.34 -7.27
C ALA A 280 -12.67 0.70 -7.72
N PHE A 281 -12.90 1.96 -8.07
CA PHE A 281 -14.19 2.43 -8.59
C PHE A 281 -14.58 1.74 -9.90
N LEU A 282 -13.64 1.56 -10.83
CA LEU A 282 -13.90 0.86 -12.09
C LEU A 282 -14.32 -0.60 -11.86
N VAL A 283 -13.69 -1.31 -10.90
CA VAL A 283 -14.11 -2.68 -10.54
C VAL A 283 -15.55 -2.70 -10.03
N VAL A 284 -15.96 -1.72 -9.21
CA VAL A 284 -17.35 -1.60 -8.71
C VAL A 284 -18.32 -1.22 -9.84
N LEU A 285 -17.94 -0.23 -10.65
CA LEU A 285 -18.75 0.28 -11.76
C LEU A 285 -19.03 -0.81 -12.79
N GLN A 286 -18.08 -1.72 -13.00
CA GLN A 286 -18.28 -2.89 -13.86
C GLN A 286 -19.47 -3.73 -13.39
N GLN A 287 -19.53 -4.00 -12.08
CA GLN A 287 -20.60 -4.82 -11.48
C GLN A 287 -21.95 -4.10 -11.53
N ILE A 288 -21.97 -2.78 -11.34
CA ILE A 288 -23.17 -1.95 -11.50
C ILE A 288 -23.70 -2.03 -12.93
N ARG A 289 -22.82 -1.94 -13.94
CA ARG A 289 -23.20 -1.97 -15.36
C ARG A 289 -23.79 -3.30 -15.81
N ILE A 290 -23.25 -4.40 -15.31
CA ILE A 290 -23.81 -5.74 -15.55
C ILE A 290 -24.99 -6.06 -14.61
N LYS A 291 -25.45 -5.09 -13.81
CA LYS A 291 -26.58 -5.17 -12.88
C LYS A 291 -26.43 -6.27 -11.82
N ASP A 292 -25.21 -6.63 -11.44
CA ASP A 292 -24.92 -7.59 -10.37
C ASP A 292 -24.88 -6.86 -9.02
N SER A 293 -26.07 -6.58 -8.47
CA SER A 293 -26.23 -5.85 -7.21
C SER A 293 -25.56 -6.56 -6.02
N VAL A 294 -25.53 -7.89 -6.04
CA VAL A 294 -24.95 -8.69 -4.97
C VAL A 294 -23.43 -8.53 -4.94
N ARG A 295 -22.74 -8.62 -6.08
CA ARG A 295 -21.29 -8.38 -6.14
C ARG A 295 -20.94 -6.93 -5.85
N THR A 296 -21.74 -5.97 -6.33
CA THR A 296 -21.57 -4.55 -5.98
C THR A 296 -21.64 -4.34 -4.47
N LEU A 297 -22.66 -4.86 -3.78
CA LEU A 297 -22.80 -4.72 -2.34
C LEU A 297 -21.64 -5.38 -1.58
N ARG A 298 -21.19 -6.56 -2.04
CA ARG A 298 -20.02 -7.25 -1.45
C ARG A 298 -18.73 -6.45 -1.59
N LEU A 299 -18.48 -5.81 -2.75
CA LEU A 299 -17.32 -4.93 -2.94
C LEU A 299 -17.40 -3.69 -2.06
N VAL A 300 -18.57 -3.03 -2.01
CA VAL A 300 -18.78 -1.86 -1.14
C VAL A 300 -18.57 -2.24 0.33
N GLY A 301 -19.12 -3.37 0.77
CA GLY A 301 -18.92 -3.90 2.12
C GLY A 301 -17.45 -4.18 2.43
N LEU A 302 -16.70 -4.76 1.48
CA LEU A 302 -15.26 -4.99 1.62
C LEU A 302 -14.48 -3.67 1.72
N GLY A 303 -14.82 -2.68 0.90
CA GLY A 303 -14.20 -1.36 0.94
C GLY A 303 -14.45 -0.65 2.26
N LEU A 304 -15.70 -0.69 2.75
CA LEU A 304 -16.06 -0.15 4.06
C LEU A 304 -15.34 -0.88 5.20
N LEU A 305 -15.19 -2.21 5.14
CA LEU A 305 -14.46 -2.97 6.15
C LEU A 305 -13.01 -2.48 6.31
N VAL A 306 -12.35 -2.12 5.21
CA VAL A 306 -10.96 -1.61 5.23
C VAL A 306 -10.91 -0.13 5.63
N LEU A 307 -11.79 0.71 5.08
CA LEU A 307 -11.78 2.16 5.32
C LEU A 307 -12.32 2.55 6.69
N LEU A 308 -13.31 1.85 7.21
CA LEU A 308 -14.02 2.24 8.44
C LEU A 308 -13.10 2.41 9.65
N PRO A 309 -12.22 1.45 10.03
CA PRO A 309 -11.35 1.65 11.19
C PRO A 309 -10.38 2.81 10.95
N TRP A 310 -9.94 3.03 9.71
CA TRP A 310 -9.10 4.18 9.36
C TRP A 310 -9.85 5.51 9.52
N LEU A 311 -11.09 5.62 9.05
CA LEU A 311 -11.93 6.82 9.22
C LEU A 311 -12.23 7.10 10.69
N VAL A 312 -12.63 6.08 11.46
CA VAL A 312 -12.92 6.21 12.89
C VAL A 312 -11.67 6.67 13.65
N ARG A 313 -10.49 6.13 13.33
CA ARG A 313 -9.22 6.59 13.93
C ARG A 313 -8.94 8.06 13.63
N ASN A 314 -9.14 8.53 12.40
CA ASN A 314 -8.97 9.95 12.06
C ASN A 314 -9.87 10.85 12.92
N VAL A 315 -11.14 10.47 13.06
CA VAL A 315 -12.13 11.21 13.84
C VAL A 315 -11.76 11.24 15.32
N ILE A 316 -11.33 10.12 15.90
CA ILE A 316 -10.90 10.11 17.30
C ILE A 316 -9.63 10.97 17.47
N LEU A 317 -8.60 10.77 16.64
CA LEU A 317 -7.30 11.44 16.79
C LEU A 317 -7.38 12.97 16.62
N SER A 318 -8.30 13.46 15.78
CA SER A 318 -8.29 14.87 15.33
C SER A 318 -9.65 15.56 15.32
N GLY A 319 -10.75 14.81 15.38
CA GLY A 319 -12.11 15.32 15.15
C GLY A 319 -12.49 15.49 13.66
N TYR A 320 -11.59 15.21 12.71
CA TYR A 320 -11.87 15.26 11.27
C TYR A 320 -11.96 13.87 10.65
N LEU A 321 -12.74 13.73 9.57
CA LEU A 321 -12.88 12.47 8.84
C LEU A 321 -11.56 12.04 8.18
N VAL A 322 -10.80 13.02 7.67
CA VAL A 322 -9.49 12.83 7.03
C VAL A 322 -8.60 14.01 7.44
N PHE A 323 -7.72 13.84 8.41
CA PHE A 323 -6.88 14.95 8.87
C PHE A 323 -5.68 15.21 7.94
N PRO A 324 -5.29 16.45 7.61
CA PRO A 324 -5.85 17.75 8.02
C PRO A 324 -6.83 18.38 6.99
N VAL A 325 -7.64 17.57 6.31
CA VAL A 325 -8.70 18.04 5.40
C VAL A 325 -9.86 18.60 6.22
N SER A 326 -9.84 19.90 6.46
CA SER A 326 -10.83 20.67 7.22
C SER A 326 -12.12 20.97 6.47
N GLN A 327 -12.15 20.75 5.14
CA GLN A 327 -13.29 21.08 4.27
C GLN A 327 -14.49 20.16 4.52
N ILE A 328 -14.23 18.93 4.98
CA ILE A 328 -15.26 17.96 5.34
C ILE A 328 -15.39 17.98 6.85
N ASP A 329 -16.21 18.90 7.33
CA ASP A 329 -16.40 19.15 8.75
C ASP A 329 -17.81 18.74 9.20
N ILE A 330 -17.92 17.52 9.72
CA ILE A 330 -19.19 16.86 10.07
C ILE A 330 -19.40 16.80 11.59
N PHE A 331 -18.31 16.85 12.38
CA PHE A 331 -18.35 16.54 13.81
C PHE A 331 -17.99 17.74 14.68
N GLY A 332 -18.63 17.84 15.84
CA GLY A 332 -18.45 18.92 16.82
C GLY A 332 -17.95 18.43 18.17
N PHE A 333 -16.96 17.52 18.20
CA PHE A 333 -16.37 17.04 19.45
C PHE A 333 -15.58 18.14 20.18
N ASP A 334 -15.56 18.08 21.52
CA ASP A 334 -14.82 19.00 22.40
C ASP A 334 -13.30 18.90 22.22
N TRP A 335 -12.77 17.72 21.87
CA TRP A 335 -11.34 17.53 21.59
C TRP A 335 -10.93 17.79 20.14
N LYS A 336 -11.83 18.30 19.30
CA LYS A 336 -11.55 18.48 17.87
C LYS A 336 -10.44 19.52 17.64
N TYR A 337 -9.54 19.21 16.71
CA TYR A 337 -8.41 20.08 16.38
C TYR A 337 -8.91 21.39 15.74
N PRO A 338 -8.40 22.58 16.16
CA PRO A 338 -8.87 23.86 15.66
C PRO A 338 -8.78 23.97 14.13
N ARG A 339 -9.84 24.48 13.50
CA ARG A 339 -9.97 24.54 12.04
C ARG A 339 -8.87 25.37 11.38
N GLU A 340 -8.57 26.56 11.92
CA GLU A 340 -7.50 27.42 11.41
C GLU A 340 -6.14 26.71 11.42
N ASN A 341 -5.84 25.96 12.49
CA ASN A 341 -4.61 25.19 12.58
C ASN A 341 -4.60 24.03 11.58
N ALA A 342 -5.74 23.37 11.35
CA ALA A 342 -5.85 22.32 10.33
C ALA A 342 -5.59 22.89 8.92
N ASP A 343 -6.16 24.05 8.62
CA ASP A 343 -5.94 24.76 7.36
C ASP A 343 -4.47 25.17 7.18
N ALA A 344 -3.85 25.71 8.22
CA ALA A 344 -2.42 26.04 8.24
C ALA A 344 -1.54 24.79 8.01
N ASN A 345 -1.85 23.67 8.68
CA ASN A 345 -1.14 22.40 8.50
C ASN A 345 -1.26 21.89 7.06
N ARG A 346 -2.47 21.94 6.48
CA ARG A 346 -2.71 21.55 5.09
C ARG A 346 -1.90 22.40 4.13
N LEU A 347 -1.87 23.73 4.32
CA LEU A 347 -1.10 24.62 3.47
C LEU A 347 0.42 24.40 3.63
N ALA A 348 0.90 24.13 4.84
CA ALA A 348 2.31 23.80 5.09
C ALA A 348 2.75 22.52 4.35
N ILE A 349 1.89 21.49 4.31
CA ILE A 349 2.14 20.27 3.53
C ILE A 349 2.21 20.60 2.02
N ILE A 350 1.31 21.43 1.51
CA ILE A 350 1.29 21.83 0.10
C ILE A 350 2.54 22.65 -0.26
N TRP A 351 2.90 23.60 0.60
CA TRP A 351 4.11 24.42 0.44
C TRP A 351 5.36 23.54 0.36
N PHE A 352 5.54 22.62 1.32
CA PHE A 352 6.69 21.73 1.34
C PHE A 352 6.76 20.84 0.09
N ALA A 353 5.62 20.35 -0.41
CA ALA A 353 5.57 19.50 -1.60
C ALA A 353 5.84 20.26 -2.91
N ARG A 354 5.40 21.52 -3.03
CA ARG A 354 5.55 22.33 -4.24
C ARG A 354 6.86 23.12 -4.28
N PHE A 355 7.37 23.51 -3.12
CA PHE A 355 8.46 24.47 -3.01
C PHE A 355 9.41 24.14 -1.84
N PRO A 356 10.02 22.94 -1.84
CA PRO A 356 10.84 22.47 -0.72
C PRO A 356 12.06 23.38 -0.49
N GLY A 357 12.33 23.72 0.77
CA GLY A 357 13.51 24.48 1.18
C GLY A 357 13.47 25.98 0.88
N LYS A 358 12.31 26.53 0.49
CA LYS A 358 12.10 27.94 0.17
C LYS A 358 11.19 28.60 1.19
N ASN A 359 11.30 29.90 1.42
CA ASN A 359 10.55 30.57 2.47
C ASN A 359 9.03 30.54 2.22
N TRP A 360 8.26 30.53 3.30
CA TRP A 360 6.80 30.59 3.25
C TRP A 360 6.30 31.84 2.51
N SER A 361 6.94 33.00 2.74
CA SER A 361 6.63 34.27 2.08
C SER A 361 6.62 34.17 0.56
N ASP A 362 7.52 33.35 0.01
CA ASP A 362 7.71 33.23 -1.44
C ASP A 362 6.67 32.31 -2.06
N PHE A 363 5.99 31.49 -1.24
CA PHE A 363 4.95 30.56 -1.67
C PHE A 363 3.55 31.17 -1.67
N VAL A 364 3.27 32.08 -0.74
CA VAL A 364 1.96 32.71 -0.61
C VAL A 364 1.65 33.48 -1.89
N GLY A 365 0.57 33.08 -2.58
CA GLY A 365 0.12 33.72 -3.82
C GLY A 365 0.79 33.22 -5.10
N LEU A 366 1.66 32.20 -5.05
CA LEU A 366 2.25 31.62 -6.27
C LEU A 366 1.19 31.01 -7.19
N SER A 367 1.15 31.49 -8.42
CA SER A 367 0.32 30.90 -9.48
C SER A 367 0.89 29.58 -9.98
N PHE A 368 0.04 28.75 -10.58
CA PHE A 368 0.43 27.46 -11.16
C PHE A 368 1.61 27.58 -12.13
N ASN A 369 1.55 28.57 -13.03
CA ASN A 369 2.58 28.81 -14.03
C ASN A 369 3.92 29.27 -13.44
N ALA A 370 3.92 29.80 -12.20
CA ALA A 370 5.12 30.26 -11.53
C ALA A 370 5.82 29.14 -10.76
N TRP A 371 5.08 28.31 -10.01
CA TRP A 371 5.70 27.29 -9.15
C TRP A 371 6.07 26.01 -9.90
N VAL A 372 5.30 25.59 -10.91
CA VAL A 372 5.53 24.32 -11.62
C VAL A 372 6.90 24.25 -12.30
N PRO A 373 7.35 25.28 -13.05
CA PRO A 373 8.69 25.25 -13.65
C PRO A 373 9.80 25.17 -12.61
N GLN A 374 9.66 25.90 -11.50
CA GLN A 374 10.65 25.91 -10.42
C GLN A 374 10.72 24.55 -9.71
N TRP A 375 9.55 23.98 -9.39
CA TRP A 375 9.43 22.63 -8.83
C TRP A 375 10.07 21.59 -9.76
N PHE A 376 9.70 21.60 -11.04
CA PHE A 376 10.21 20.64 -12.02
C PHE A 376 11.74 20.76 -12.18
N ASN A 377 12.28 21.97 -12.19
CA ASN A 377 13.73 22.19 -12.25
C ASN A 377 14.46 21.77 -10.97
N GLY A 378 13.78 21.83 -9.81
CA GLY A 378 14.30 21.37 -8.52
C GLY A 378 14.34 19.85 -8.36
N LEU A 379 13.61 19.09 -9.19
CA LEU A 379 13.68 17.63 -9.19
C LEU A 379 15.04 17.13 -9.66
N SER A 380 15.47 15.97 -9.13
CA SER A 380 16.68 15.31 -9.60
C SER A 380 16.55 14.90 -11.08
N PHE A 381 17.68 14.70 -11.75
CA PHE A 381 17.68 14.27 -13.16
C PHE A 381 16.77 13.04 -13.38
N ILE A 382 16.83 12.06 -12.50
CA ILE A 382 16.05 10.83 -12.62
C ILE A 382 14.57 11.10 -12.37
N GLN A 383 14.23 11.88 -11.34
CA GLN A 383 12.84 12.26 -11.05
C GLN A 383 12.20 13.01 -12.23
N ARG A 384 12.93 13.95 -12.85
CA ARG A 384 12.46 14.66 -14.05
C ARG A 384 12.19 13.71 -15.20
N ASN A 385 13.12 12.80 -15.49
CA ASN A 385 12.95 11.83 -16.57
C ASN A 385 11.77 10.89 -16.32
N LEU A 386 11.63 10.36 -15.10
CA LEU A 386 10.48 9.52 -14.72
C LEU A 386 9.17 10.28 -14.88
N PHE A 387 9.12 11.54 -14.44
CA PHE A 387 7.93 12.39 -14.59
C PHE A 387 7.59 12.66 -16.07
N SER A 388 8.60 13.00 -16.88
CA SER A 388 8.42 13.21 -18.33
C SER A 388 7.90 11.96 -19.02
N VAL A 389 8.48 10.78 -18.74
CA VAL A 389 8.00 9.51 -19.29
C VAL A 389 6.57 9.21 -18.84
N ALA A 390 6.24 9.46 -17.56
CA ALA A 390 4.89 9.25 -17.05
C ALA A 390 3.85 10.15 -17.75
N ILE A 391 4.15 11.43 -17.96
CA ILE A 391 3.27 12.35 -18.71
C ILE A 391 3.15 11.96 -20.17
N MET A 392 4.24 11.54 -20.81
CA MET A 392 4.22 11.11 -22.20
C MET A 392 3.61 9.73 -22.39
N SER A 393 3.45 8.93 -21.32
CA SER A 393 3.00 7.54 -21.41
C SER A 393 1.64 7.36 -22.10
N PRO A 394 0.60 8.21 -21.92
CA PRO A 394 -0.64 8.06 -22.67
C PRO A 394 -0.46 8.34 -24.17
N LEU A 395 0.38 9.32 -24.52
CA LEU A 395 0.69 9.63 -25.92
C LEU A 395 1.48 8.49 -26.57
N ILE A 396 2.50 7.97 -25.88
CA ILE A 396 3.27 6.79 -26.30
C ILE A 396 2.32 5.61 -26.47
N LEU A 397 1.40 5.37 -25.53
CA LEU A 397 0.39 4.32 -25.67
C LEU A 397 -0.48 4.56 -26.91
N VAL A 398 -1.01 5.75 -27.14
CA VAL A 398 -1.83 6.03 -28.34
C VAL A 398 -1.04 5.81 -29.65
N LEU A 399 0.23 6.24 -29.69
CA LEU A 399 1.08 6.13 -30.88
C LEU A 399 1.56 4.69 -31.16
N PHE A 400 1.81 3.89 -30.11
CA PHE A 400 2.32 2.52 -30.24
C PHE A 400 1.22 1.45 -30.18
N MET A 401 0.01 1.79 -29.74
CA MET A 401 -1.13 0.89 -29.82
C MET A 401 -1.66 0.83 -31.26
N LYS A 402 -1.18 -0.16 -32.03
CA LYS A 402 -1.94 -0.74 -33.16
C LYS A 402 -3.33 -1.21 -32.67
N GLU A 403 -4.23 -1.57 -33.59
CA GLU A 403 -5.64 -1.97 -33.35
C GLU A 403 -5.93 -2.80 -32.09
N ARG A 404 -4.98 -3.64 -31.63
CA ARG A 404 -5.12 -4.49 -30.43
C ARG A 404 -5.12 -3.69 -29.13
N GLY A 405 -4.29 -2.66 -29.02
CA GLY A 405 -4.26 -1.78 -27.85
C GLY A 405 -5.46 -0.82 -27.82
N LEU A 406 -5.86 -0.31 -28.99
CA LEU A 406 -7.12 0.41 -29.12
C LEU A 406 -8.31 -0.50 -28.76
N ARG A 407 -8.29 -1.79 -29.14
CA ARG A 407 -9.30 -2.78 -28.72
C ARG A 407 -9.32 -2.98 -27.21
N LEU A 408 -8.18 -3.08 -26.52
CA LEU A 408 -8.13 -3.24 -25.06
C LEU A 408 -8.59 -1.97 -24.34
N PHE A 409 -8.15 -0.78 -24.78
CA PHE A 409 -8.64 0.50 -24.26
C PHE A 409 -10.15 0.64 -24.48
N LYS A 410 -10.63 0.31 -25.69
CA LYS A 410 -12.06 0.28 -25.98
C LYS A 410 -12.77 -0.76 -25.11
N GLN A 411 -12.28 -1.98 -24.97
CA GLN A 411 -12.92 -2.98 -24.11
C GLN A 411 -12.90 -2.61 -22.62
N PHE A 412 -11.91 -1.84 -22.15
CA PHE A 412 -11.78 -1.47 -20.74
C PHE A 412 -12.40 -0.12 -20.37
N PHE A 413 -12.62 0.78 -21.32
CA PHE A 413 -13.24 2.08 -21.03
C PHE A 413 -14.55 2.26 -21.80
N LEU A 414 -14.70 1.71 -23.00
CA LEU A 414 -15.88 1.94 -23.84
C LEU A 414 -17.14 1.23 -23.29
N PRO A 415 -17.09 0.01 -22.70
CA PRO A 415 -18.19 -0.49 -21.89
C PRO A 415 -18.48 0.35 -20.65
N TYR A 416 -17.57 1.26 -20.25
CA TYR A 416 -17.73 2.20 -19.15
C TYR A 416 -18.19 3.60 -19.59
N PHE A 417 -18.33 3.86 -20.89
CA PHE A 417 -18.78 5.16 -21.44
C PHE A 417 -19.92 5.04 -22.45
N VAL A 418 -20.20 3.83 -22.95
CA VAL A 418 -21.28 3.56 -23.90
C VAL A 418 -22.27 2.61 -23.23
N ASN A 419 -23.27 3.21 -22.61
CA ASN A 419 -24.64 2.73 -22.42
C ASN A 419 -25.46 3.89 -21.87
#